data_AF-A0A529CEA5-F1
#
_entry.id   AF-A0A529CEA5-F1
#
_cell.length_a   1.000
_cell.length_b   1.000
_cell.length_c   1.000
_cell.angle_alpha   90.00
_cell.angle_beta   90.00
_cell.angle_gamma   90.00
#
_symmetry.space_group_name_H-M   'P 1'
#
loop_
_entity.id
_entity.type
_entity.pdbx_description
1 polymer ?
#
loop_
_entity_poly.entity_id
_entity_poly.type
_entity_poly.pdbx_seq_one_letter_code
_entity_poly.pdbx_strand_id
1 'polypeptide(L)' 'MAVLVLERFLADEAATARLGEDLAMSLRIGDVLALKGDLGAGKSTLARALIRALADDAGLDVPSPTFTLVQSY' A
#
# COMPACT_ATOMS: atom_id res chain seq x y z
N MET A 1 3.24 -24.60 -7.50
CA MET A 1 3.39 -23.78 -6.28
C MET A 1 2.02 -23.55 -5.69
N ALA A 2 1.83 -23.77 -4.39
CA ALA A 2 0.57 -23.44 -3.73
C ALA A 2 0.48 -21.92 -3.57
N VAL A 3 -0.66 -21.34 -3.96
CA VAL A 3 -0.94 -19.92 -3.70
C VAL A 3 -1.52 -19.83 -2.30
N LEU A 4 -0.88 -19.04 -1.43
CA LEU A 4 -1.46 -18.67 -0.14
C LEU A 4 -2.47 -17.54 -0.39
N VAL A 5 -3.69 -17.69 0.09
CA VAL A 5 -4.72 -16.64 0.06
C VAL A 5 -5.00 -16.21 1.49
N LEU A 6 -4.98 -14.90 1.74
CA LEU A 6 -5.36 -14.29 3.00
C LEU A 6 -6.49 -13.29 2.73
N GLU A 7 -7.57 -13.40 3.50
CA GLU A 7 -8.71 -12.49 3.45
C GLU A 7 -8.81 -11.74 4.78
N ARG A 8 -8.97 -10.41 4.71
CA ARG A 8 -9.08 -9.55 5.89
C ARG A 8 -10.07 -8.43 5.61
N PHE A 9 -11.03 -8.24 6.51
CA PHE A 9 -11.92 -7.08 6.49
C PHE A 9 -11.23 -5.87 7.12
N LEU A 10 -11.32 -4.72 6.47
CA LEU A 10 -10.77 -3.44 6.95
C LEU A 10 -11.94 -2.47 7.12
N ALA A 11 -12.22 -2.11 8.38
CA ALA A 11 -13.42 -1.33 8.71
C ALA A 11 -13.33 0.15 8.29
N ASP A 12 -12.12 0.69 8.20
CA ASP A 12 -11.86 2.11 7.98
C ASP A 12 -10.47 2.37 7.36
N GLU A 13 -10.17 3.64 7.10
CA GLU A 13 -8.88 4.08 6.58
C GLU A 13 -7.72 3.78 7.54
N ALA A 14 -7.95 3.84 8.86
CA ALA A 14 -6.92 3.52 9.86
C ALA A 14 -6.53 2.03 9.84
N ALA A 15 -7.51 1.13 9.61
CA ALA A 15 -7.25 -0.28 9.37
C ALA A 15 -6.44 -0.51 8.09
N THR A 16 -6.70 0.25 7.04
CA THR A 16 -5.90 0.22 5.80
C THR A 16 -4.48 0.73 6.03
N ALA A 17 -4.32 1.78 6.84
CA ALA A 17 -2.99 2.30 7.19
C ALA A 17 -2.14 1.27 7.93
N ARG A 18 -2.71 0.64 8.97
CA ARG A 18 -2.07 -0.46 9.70
C ARG A 18 -1.67 -1.63 8.80
N LEU A 19 -2.52 -1.99 7.82
CA LEU A 19 -2.15 -3.01 6.84
C LEU A 19 -0.94 -2.58 6.00
N GLY A 20 -0.84 -1.30 5.62
CA GLY A 20 0.33 -0.76 4.94
C GLY A 20 1.62 -0.91 5.77
N GLU A 21 1.54 -0.63 7.07
CA GLU A 21 2.65 -0.82 8.02
C GLU A 21 3.02 -2.31 8.18
N ASP A 22 2.02 -3.19 8.33
CA ASP A 22 2.21 -4.65 8.41
C ASP A 22 2.96 -5.19 7.17
N LEU A 23 2.60 -4.69 5.98
CA LEU A 23 3.24 -5.03 4.72
C LEU A 23 4.68 -4.47 4.64
N ALA A 24 4.91 -3.23 5.08
CA ALA A 24 6.24 -2.61 5.08
C ALA A 24 7.26 -3.45 5.85
N MET A 25 6.86 -4.02 6.99
CA MET A 25 7.71 -4.89 7.81
C MET A 25 8.02 -6.25 7.15
N SER A 26 7.22 -6.66 6.17
CA SER A 26 7.31 -7.98 5.55
C SER A 26 8.02 -7.97 4.19
N LEU A 27 7.96 -6.84 3.48
CA LEU A 27 8.55 -6.68 2.14
C LEU A 27 10.09 -6.64 2.19
N ARG A 28 10.69 -7.06 1.09
CA ARG A 28 12.15 -7.07 0.86
C ARG A 28 12.50 -6.38 -0.44
N ILE A 29 13.77 -5.99 -0.56
CA ILE A 29 14.31 -5.43 -1.81
C ILE A 29 14.08 -6.43 -2.95
N GLY A 30 13.46 -5.94 -4.02
CA GLY A 30 13.11 -6.74 -5.21
C GLY A 30 11.67 -7.25 -5.24
N ASP A 31 10.91 -7.12 -4.16
CA ASP A 31 9.49 -7.49 -4.14
C ASP A 31 8.65 -6.54 -5.02
N VAL A 32 7.60 -7.09 -5.63
CA VAL A 32 6.62 -6.34 -6.43
C VAL A 32 5.23 -6.61 -5.89
N LEU A 33 4.56 -5.56 -5.41
CA LEU A 33 3.19 -5.63 -4.91
C LEU A 33 2.22 -5.03 -5.93
N ALA A 34 1.35 -5.87 -6.50
CA ALA A 34 0.29 -5.42 -7.39
C ALA A 34 -1.01 -5.15 -6.63
N LEU A 35 -1.56 -3.94 -6.75
CA LEU A 35 -2.85 -3.58 -6.17
C LEU A 35 -3.96 -3.62 -7.23
N LYS A 36 -4.99 -4.44 -7.02
CA LYS A 36 -6.14 -4.59 -7.92
C LYS A 36 -7.44 -4.31 -7.21
N GLY A 37 -8.34 -3.59 -7.88
CA GLY A 37 -9.67 -3.25 -7.38
C GLY A 37 -10.24 -2.05 -8.14
N ASP A 38 -11.53 -1.80 -7.97
CA ASP A 38 -12.26 -0.75 -8.69
C ASP A 38 -11.83 0.68 -8.26
N LEU A 39 -12.35 1.69 -8.96
CA LEU A 39 -12.17 3.09 -8.56
C LEU A 39 -12.76 3.29 -7.15
N GLY A 40 -12.01 3.95 -6.27
CA GLY A 40 -12.42 4.15 -4.88
C GLY A 40 -12.18 2.95 -3.94
N ALA A 41 -11.67 1.81 -4.43
CA ALA A 41 -11.40 0.63 -3.59
C ALA A 41 -10.26 0.78 -2.56
N GLY A 42 -9.70 1.99 -2.36
CA GLY A 42 -8.66 2.23 -1.35
C GLY A 42 -7.21 1.91 -1.77
N LYS A 43 -6.95 1.57 -3.05
CA LYS A 43 -5.59 1.24 -3.55
C LYS A 43 -4.54 2.32 -3.23
N SER A 44 -4.83 3.58 -3.55
CA SER A 44 -3.90 4.70 -3.28
C SER A 44 -3.75 4.99 -1.78
N THR A 45 -4.78 4.69 -0.97
CA THR A 45 -4.70 4.81 0.50
C THR A 45 -3.73 3.78 1.06
N LEU A 46 -3.81 2.52 0.62
CA LEU A 46 -2.88 1.46 1.03
C LEU A 46 -1.45 1.75 0.56
N ALA A 47 -1.26 2.12 -0.71
CA ALA A 47 0.06 2.44 -1.25
C ALA A 47 0.72 3.59 -0.48
N ARG A 48 -0.04 4.64 -0.15
CA ARG A 48 0.44 5.77 0.65
C ARG A 48 0.90 5.37 2.04
N ALA A 49 0.09 4.58 2.75
CA ALA A 49 0.47 4.10 4.07
C ALA A 49 1.76 3.26 4.02
N LEU A 50 1.85 2.36 3.03
CA LEU A 50 3.05 1.53 2.81
C LEU A 50 4.30 2.39 2.54
N ILE A 51 4.22 3.35 1.61
CA ILE A 51 5.36 4.21 1.25
C ILE A 51 5.82 5.04 2.44
N ARG A 52 4.89 5.64 3.19
CA ARG A 52 5.21 6.41 4.41
C ARG A 52 5.89 5.57 5.46
N ALA A 53 5.42 4.33 5.67
CA ALA A 53 6.03 3.40 6.61
C ALA A 53 7.45 2.99 6.17
N LEU A 54 7.67 2.73 4.88
CA LEU A 54 8.99 2.40 4.33
C LEU A 54 9.97 3.58 4.37
N ALA A 55 9.48 4.81 4.19
CA ALA A 55 10.27 6.04 4.23
C ALA A 55 10.51 6.56 5.66
N ASP A 56 9.86 5.96 6.67
CA ASP A 56 9.83 6.46 8.06
C ASP A 56 9.39 7.94 8.15
N ASP A 57 8.43 8.33 7.32
CA ASP A 57 7.89 9.70 7.24
C ASP A 57 6.37 9.69 7.05
N ALA A 58 5.63 9.92 8.15
CA ALA A 58 4.17 10.00 8.13
C ALA A 58 3.62 11.22 7.39
N GLY A 59 4.43 12.28 7.23
CA GLY A 59 4.08 13.53 6.57
C GLY A 59 4.35 13.54 5.06
N LEU A 60 5.10 12.55 4.54
CA LEU A 60 5.46 12.46 3.13
C LEU A 60 4.24 12.56 2.22
N ASP A 61 4.32 13.45 1.22
CA ASP A 61 3.28 13.59 0.22
C ASP A 61 3.37 12.44 -0.79
N VAL A 62 2.31 11.64 -0.86
CA VAL A 62 2.20 10.47 -1.75
C VAL A 62 0.88 10.58 -2.52
N PRO A 63 0.83 11.44 -3.56
CA PRO A 63 -0.36 11.62 -4.37
C PRO A 63 -0.60 10.39 -5.24
N SER A 64 -1.82 10.25 -5.78
CA SER A 64 -2.11 9.16 -6.71
C SER A 64 -1.34 9.38 -8.03
N PRO A 65 -0.55 8.40 -8.52
CA PRO A 65 0.23 8.56 -9.74
C PRO A 65 -0.62 8.38 -11.01
N THR A 66 -1.94 8.66 -10.94
CA THR A 66 -2.90 8.42 -12.04
C THR A 66 -2.47 9.09 -13.34
N PHE A 67 -1.95 10.32 -13.25
CA PHE A 67 -1.51 11.08 -14.42
C PHE A 67 0.02 11.10 -14.60
N THR A 68 0.78 10.89 -13.54
CA THR A 68 2.25 10.83 -13.62
C THR A 68 2.76 9.46 -14.06
N LEU A 69 1.89 8.44 -14.06
CA LEU A 69 2.15 7.03 -14.35
C LEU A 69 3.08 6.35 -13.36
N VAL A 70 4.22 6.97 -13.05
CA VAL A 70 5.23 6.49 -12.11
C VAL A 70 5.64 7.65 -11.19
N GLN A 71 5.80 7.36 -9.90
CA GLN A 71 6.46 8.24 -8.95
C GLN A 71 7.45 7.42 -8.14
N SER A 72 8.61 8.02 -7.88
CA SER A 72 9.63 7.48 -6.98
C SER A 72 9.59 8.27 -5.69
N TYR A 73 9.77 7.58 -4.58
CA TYR A 73 9.79 8.12 -3.22
C TYR A 73 11.08 7.69 -2.54
#